data_AF-A0A354X047-F1
#
_entry.id   AF-A0A354X047-F1
#
_cell.length_a   1.000
_cell.length_b   1.000
_cell.length_c   1.000
_cell.angle_alpha   90.00
_cell.angle_beta   90.00
_cell.angle_gamma   90.00
#
_symmetry.space_group_name_H-M   'P 1'
#
loop_
_entity.id
_entity.type
_entity.pdbx_description
1 polymer ?
#
loop_
_entity_poly.entity_id
_entity_poly.type
_entity_poly.pdbx_seq_one_letter_code
_entity_poly.pdbx_strand_id
1 'polypeptide(L)'
;YFIDNEDFFQQKELFVDANGEEYDDNGERSIFFVRGVMETIKKLRWIPDIIHCHGWFTALAPLYIKRGYADDPCFSNAKVVYSVYDDVFTKSFHDSFADKLRFDTIG
;
A
#
# COMPACT_ATOMS: atom_id res chain seq x y z
N TYR A 1 -7.70 -6.76 10.79
CA TYR A 1 -7.50 -5.41 11.35
C TYR A 1 -7.86 -4.41 10.28
N PHE A 2 -8.51 -3.30 10.65
CA PHE A 2 -8.80 -2.20 9.73
C PHE A 2 -7.69 -1.17 9.82
N ILE A 3 -7.29 -0.62 8.67
CA ILE A 3 -6.36 0.50 8.58
C ILE A 3 -7.20 1.73 8.25
N ASP A 4 -7.09 2.77 9.07
CA ASP A 4 -7.91 3.97 8.95
C ASP A 4 -7.09 5.21 9.35
N ASN A 5 -7.52 6.36 8.83
CA ASN A 5 -6.97 7.67 9.04
C ASN A 5 -8.00 8.71 8.58
N GLU A 6 -8.28 9.68 9.45
CA GLU A 6 -9.34 10.67 9.22
C GLU A 6 -9.08 11.50 7.95
N ASP A 7 -7.84 11.93 7.72
CA ASP A 7 -7.48 12.74 6.55
C ASP A 7 -7.56 11.96 5.23
N PHE A 8 -7.28 10.65 5.25
CA PHE A 8 -7.18 9.82 4.06
C PHE A 8 -8.46 9.05 3.71
N PHE A 9 -9.31 8.69 4.68
CA PHE A 9 -10.44 7.80 4.42
C PHE A 9 -11.78 8.32 4.92
N GLN A 10 -11.81 9.36 5.77
CA GLN A 10 -13.09 9.87 6.29
C GLN A 10 -13.86 10.62 5.18
N GLN A 11 -15.15 10.30 5.04
CA GLN A 11 -16.06 10.92 4.06
C GLN A 11 -15.63 10.82 2.59
N LYS A 12 -14.65 9.96 2.29
CA LYS A 12 -14.25 9.63 0.92
C LYS A 12 -14.78 8.27 0.54
N GLU A 13 -15.16 8.14 -0.72
CA GLU A 13 -15.34 6.84 -1.35
C GLU A 13 -13.96 6.15 -1.54
N LEU A 14 -13.96 4.93 -2.07
CA LEU A 14 -12.73 4.14 -2.15
C LEU A 14 -11.66 4.78 -3.04
N PHE A 15 -11.95 5.05 -4.31
CA PHE A 15 -10.93 5.51 -5.27
C PHE A 15 -11.35 6.72 -6.10
N VAL A 16 -12.65 6.89 -6.30
CA VAL A 16 -13.26 7.96 -7.09
C VAL A 16 -14.32 8.66 -6.26
N ASP A 17 -14.55 9.94 -6.51
CA ASP A 17 -15.63 10.71 -5.88
C ASP A 17 -17.02 10.31 -6.42
N ALA A 18 -18.06 11.00 -5.95
CA ALA A 18 -19.44 10.77 -6.39
C ALA A 18 -19.69 11.04 -7.89
N ASN A 19 -18.78 11.75 -8.56
CA ASN A 19 -18.83 12.04 -9.99
C ASN A 19 -18.01 11.03 -10.83
N GLY A 20 -17.31 10.10 -10.17
CA GLY A 20 -16.41 9.14 -10.82
C GLY A 20 -15.01 9.69 -11.08
N GLU A 21 -14.63 10.82 -10.47
CA GLU A 21 -13.29 11.39 -10.59
C GLU A 21 -12.34 10.84 -9.53
N GLU A 22 -11.17 10.38 -9.96
CA GLU A 22 -10.13 9.88 -9.07
C GLU A 22 -9.60 10.94 -8.10
N TYR A 23 -9.42 10.57 -6.83
CA TYR A 23 -8.78 11.44 -5.86
C TYR A 23 -7.29 11.63 -6.19
N ASP A 24 -6.84 12.89 -6.13
CA ASP A 24 -5.43 13.24 -6.39
C ASP A 24 -4.46 12.61 -5.36
N ASP A 25 -4.96 12.30 -4.15
CA ASP A 25 -4.18 11.71 -3.06
C ASP A 25 -4.23 10.18 -3.00
N ASN A 26 -4.74 9.50 -4.03
CA ASN A 26 -4.82 8.04 -4.06
C ASN A 26 -3.46 7.35 -3.92
N GLY A 27 -2.38 7.97 -4.43
CA GLY A 27 -1.02 7.45 -4.27
C GLY A 27 -0.58 7.45 -2.81
N GLU A 28 -0.83 8.54 -2.09
CA GLU A 28 -0.55 8.70 -0.67
C GLU A 28 -1.39 7.75 0.18
N ARG A 29 -2.68 7.61 -0.15
CA ARG A 29 -3.59 6.67 0.51
C ARG A 29 -3.11 5.21 0.36
N SER A 30 -2.66 4.83 -0.83
CA SER A 30 -2.05 3.52 -1.09
C SER A 30 -0.79 3.30 -0.24
N ILE A 31 0.14 4.27 -0.21
CA ILE A 31 1.35 4.19 0.61
C ILE A 31 1.00 4.02 2.09
N PHE A 32 0.08 4.86 2.60
CA PHE A 32 -0.37 4.80 3.98
C PHE A 32 -0.97 3.43 4.33
N PHE A 33 -1.87 2.94 3.48
CA PHE A 33 -2.53 1.65 3.67
C PHE A 33 -1.51 0.50 3.72
N VAL A 34 -0.64 0.39 2.71
CA VAL A 34 0.36 -0.67 2.63
C VAL A 34 1.28 -0.66 3.85
N ARG A 35 1.78 0.52 4.26
CA ARG A 35 2.61 0.65 5.46
C ARG A 35 1.86 0.31 6.73
N GLY A 36 0.62 0.77 6.88
CA GLY A 36 -0.23 0.45 8.02
C GLY A 36 -0.42 -1.05 8.19
N VAL A 37 -0.58 -1.79 7.09
CA VAL A 37 -0.64 -3.26 7.10
C VAL A 37 0.68 -3.86 7.59
N MET A 38 1.83 -3.44 7.05
CA MET A 38 3.15 -3.97 7.44
C MET A 38 3.45 -3.71 8.92
N GLU A 39 3.26 -2.47 9.40
CA GLU A 39 3.48 -2.14 10.80
C GLU A 39 2.51 -2.89 11.74
N THR A 40 1.29 -3.17 11.29
CA THR A 40 0.35 -4.01 12.02
C THR A 40 0.88 -5.44 12.15
N ILE A 41 1.36 -6.05 11.06
CA ILE A 41 1.96 -7.40 11.08
C ILE A 41 3.11 -7.46 12.10
N LYS A 42 4.02 -6.47 12.08
CA LYS A 42 5.14 -6.36 13.03
C LYS A 42 4.68 -6.22 14.47
N LYS A 43 3.72 -5.32 14.71
CA LYS A 43 3.22 -5.03 16.06
C LYS A 43 2.52 -6.24 16.69
N LEU A 44 1.86 -7.06 15.86
CA LEU A 44 1.25 -8.31 16.29
C LEU A 44 2.24 -9.47 16.38
N ARG A 45 3.48 -9.29 15.88
CA ARG A 45 4.48 -10.35 15.71
C ARG A 45 3.91 -11.56 14.96
N TRP A 46 3.05 -11.28 14.00
CA TRP A 46 2.44 -12.30 13.17
C TRP A 46 3.38 -12.60 11.99
N ILE A 47 3.64 -13.88 11.74
CA ILE A 47 4.55 -14.34 10.68
C ILE A 47 3.70 -15.00 9.60
N PRO A 48 3.25 -14.26 8.57
CA PRO A 48 2.47 -14.83 7.48
C PRO A 48 3.31 -15.71 6.56
N ASP A 49 2.78 -16.87 6.19
CA ASP A 49 3.35 -17.69 5.11
C ASP A 49 3.12 -17.06 3.73
N ILE A 50 1.95 -16.44 3.55
CA ILE A 50 1.51 -15.83 2.29
C ILE A 50 0.97 -14.44 2.55
N ILE A 51 1.42 -13.48 1.74
CA ILE A 51 0.83 -12.15 1.62
C ILE A 51 0.25 -12.03 0.21
N HIS A 52 -1.08 -11.93 0.13
CA HIS A 52 -1.80 -11.79 -1.14
C HIS A 52 -2.20 -10.35 -1.34
N CYS A 53 -1.62 -9.71 -2.35
CA CYS A 53 -1.88 -8.34 -2.76
C CYS A 53 -2.94 -8.33 -3.87
N HIS A 54 -3.95 -7.48 -3.72
CA HIS A 54 -5.08 -7.38 -4.64
C HIS A 54 -5.15 -5.99 -5.26
N GLY A 55 -5.11 -5.92 -6.59
CA GLY A 55 -5.35 -4.71 -7.36
C GLY A 55 -4.27 -3.63 -7.19
N TRP A 56 -4.43 -2.57 -7.98
CA TRP A 56 -3.45 -1.49 -8.10
C TRP A 56 -3.18 -0.77 -6.76
N PHE A 57 -4.16 -0.68 -5.88
CA PHE A 57 -4.03 -0.02 -4.57
C PHE A 57 -3.01 -0.70 -3.64
N THR A 58 -2.62 -1.95 -3.93
CA THR A 58 -1.58 -2.68 -3.20
C THR A 58 -0.30 -2.89 -4.01
N ALA A 59 -0.16 -2.23 -5.17
CA ALA A 59 0.97 -2.44 -6.09
C ALA A 59 2.35 -2.18 -5.45
N LEU A 60 2.42 -1.34 -4.42
CA LEU A 60 3.67 -1.08 -3.69
C LEU A 60 4.00 -2.15 -2.64
N ALA A 61 3.03 -2.96 -2.20
CA ALA A 61 3.26 -3.94 -1.13
C ALA A 61 4.40 -4.94 -1.43
N PRO A 62 4.49 -5.54 -2.64
CA PRO A 62 5.63 -6.41 -2.97
C PRO A 62 6.98 -5.70 -2.88
N LEU A 63 7.05 -4.43 -3.31
CA LEU A 63 8.26 -3.63 -3.22
C LEU A 63 8.66 -3.40 -1.76
N TYR A 64 7.73 -2.97 -0.92
CA TYR A 64 7.97 -2.78 0.51
C TYR A 64 8.44 -4.09 1.16
N ILE A 65 7.74 -5.20 0.93
CA ILE A 65 8.10 -6.51 1.52
C ILE A 65 9.50 -6.94 1.10
N LYS A 66 9.86 -6.80 -0.18
CA LYS A 66 11.12 -7.32 -0.72
C LYS A 66 12.31 -6.36 -0.61
N ARG A 67 12.08 -5.07 -0.29
CA ARG A 67 13.15 -4.07 -0.13
C ARG A 67 13.13 -3.43 1.25
N GLY A 68 12.04 -2.78 1.62
CA GLY A 68 11.94 -2.03 2.88
C GLY A 68 11.87 -2.91 4.13
N TYR A 69 11.29 -4.10 4.02
CA TYR A 69 11.07 -5.02 5.15
C TYR A 69 11.78 -6.38 4.97
N ALA A 70 12.73 -6.47 4.03
CA ALA A 70 13.36 -7.74 3.66
C ALA A 70 14.06 -8.43 4.84
N ASP A 71 14.66 -7.65 5.73
CA ASP A 71 15.42 -8.13 6.89
C ASP A 71 14.54 -8.33 8.15
N ASP A 72 13.26 -7.95 8.09
CA ASP A 72 12.36 -8.13 9.22
C ASP A 72 11.88 -9.60 9.27
N PRO A 73 12.05 -10.30 10.41
CA PRO A 73 11.67 -11.71 10.55
C PRO A 73 10.21 -12.02 10.24
N CYS A 74 9.30 -11.04 10.37
CA CYS A 74 7.89 -11.23 10.05
C CYS A 74 7.64 -11.39 8.55
N PHE A 75 8.55 -10.92 7.69
CA PHE A 75 8.35 -10.88 6.23
C PHE A 75 9.38 -11.67 5.43
N SER A 76 10.56 -11.96 6.01
CA SER A 76 11.69 -12.57 5.31
C SER A 76 11.33 -13.87 4.57
N ASN A 77 10.44 -14.69 5.14
CA ASN A 77 10.00 -15.96 4.56
C ASN A 77 8.65 -15.88 3.83
N ALA A 78 7.94 -14.76 3.91
CA ALA A 78 6.61 -14.62 3.32
C ALA A 78 6.66 -14.75 1.79
N LYS A 79 5.77 -15.58 1.25
CA LYS A 79 5.50 -15.67 -0.19
C LYS A 79 4.55 -14.54 -0.57
N VAL A 80 4.85 -13.84 -1.66
CA VAL A 80 4.02 -12.74 -2.14
C VAL A 80 3.27 -13.22 -3.38
N VAL A 81 1.95 -13.15 -3.33
CA VAL A 81 1.05 -13.43 -4.46
C VAL A 81 0.39 -12.12 -4.85
N TYR A 82 0.29 -11.85 -6.14
CA TYR A 82 -0.31 -10.62 -6.65
C TYR A 82 -1.42 -10.96 -7.64
N SER A 83 -2.61 -10.40 -7.42
CA SER A 83 -3.73 -10.46 -8.35
C SER A 83 -3.91 -9.10 -9.01
N VAL A 84 -3.68 -9.07 -10.32
CA VAL A 84 -3.94 -7.92 -11.19
C VAL A 84 -5.41 -7.98 -11.63
N TYR A 85 -6.04 -6.81 -11.74
CA TYR A 85 -7.40 -6.62 -12.22
C TYR A 85 -7.42 -5.52 -13.28
N ASP A 86 -8.53 -5.41 -14.01
CA ASP A 86 -8.70 -4.45 -15.11
C ASP A 86 -9.07 -3.03 -14.62
N ASP A 87 -9.27 -2.82 -13.32
CA ASP A 87 -9.45 -1.49 -12.73
C ASP A 87 -8.10 -0.79 -12.61
N VAL A 88 -7.75 -0.04 -13.64
CA VAL A 88 -6.52 0.76 -13.68
C VAL A 88 -6.82 2.19 -13.30
N PHE A 89 -6.01 2.74 -12.39
CA PHE A 89 -6.01 4.17 -12.09
C PHE A 89 -5.66 4.96 -13.36
N THR A 90 -6.48 5.95 -13.69
CA THR A 90 -6.46 6.71 -14.94
C THR A 90 -5.59 7.96 -14.86
N LYS A 91 -5.35 8.49 -13.66
CA LYS A 91 -4.35 9.54 -13.42
C LYS A 91 -2.95 8.92 -13.28
N SER A 92 -1.91 9.64 -13.71
CA SER A 92 -0.54 9.23 -13.38
C SER A 92 -0.21 9.59 -11.94
N PHE A 93 0.74 8.87 -11.32
CA PHE A 93 1.31 9.33 -10.05
C PHE A 93 1.95 10.72 -10.23
N HIS A 94 1.83 11.56 -9.20
CA HIS A 94 2.47 12.87 -9.17
C HIS A 94 4.00 12.75 -9.29
N ASP A 95 4.69 13.72 -9.89
CA ASP A 95 6.14 13.65 -10.13
C ASP A 95 6.97 13.43 -8.85
N SER A 96 6.47 13.92 -7.71
CA SER A 96 7.09 13.74 -6.39
C SER A 96 6.84 12.37 -5.75
N PHE A 97 6.07 11.48 -6.38
CA PHE A 97 5.71 10.17 -5.84
C PHE A 97 6.94 9.28 -5.62
N ALA A 98 7.89 9.29 -6.57
CA ALA A 98 9.13 8.54 -6.45
C ALA A 98 10.00 9.04 -5.28
N ASP A 99 10.00 10.34 -5.02
CA ASP A 99 10.73 10.92 -3.88
C ASP A 99 10.10 10.48 -2.56
N LYS A 100 8.77 10.51 -2.45
CA LYS A 100 8.03 10.02 -1.27
C LYS A 100 8.36 8.56 -0.97
N LEU A 101 8.41 7.72 -2.00
CA LEU A 101 8.84 6.32 -1.89
C LEU A 101 10.28 6.18 -1.40
N ARG A 102 11.22 7.00 -1.91
CA ARG A 102 12.64 6.91 -1.54
C ARG A 102 12.91 7.30 -0.09
N PHE A 103 12.28 8.38 0.39
CA PHE A 103 12.38 8.77 1.80
C PHE A 103 11.88 7.67 2.75
N ASP A 104 10.95 6.84 2.28
CA ASP A 104 10.28 5.82 3.10
C ASP A 104 10.89 4.41 3.02
N THR A 105 11.65 4.08 1.97
CA THR A 105 12.06 2.68 1.69
C THR A 105 13.58 2.46 1.70
N ILE A 106 14.40 3.51 1.80
CA ILE A 106 15.86 3.41 1.74
C ILE A 106 16.47 4.36 2.77
N GLY A 107 16.80 3.78 3.93
CA GLY A 107 17.91 4.19 4.79
C GLY A 107 18.93 3.08 4.82
#